data_AF-A0A537PAV1-F1
#
_entry.id   AF-A0A537PAV1-F1
#
_cell.length_a   1.000
_cell.length_b   1.000
_cell.length_c   1.000
_cell.angle_alpha   90.00
_cell.angle_beta   90.00
_cell.angle_gamma   90.00
#
_symmetry.space_group_name_H-M   'P 1'
#
loop_
_entity.id
_entity.type
_entity.pdbx_description
1 polymer ?
#
loop_
_entity_poly.entity_id
_entity_poly.type
_entity_poly.pdbx_seq_one_letter_code
_entity_poly.pdbx_strand_id
1 'polypeptide(L)'
;ADPADIERAVAALTTARRVAIVAGDGAAASEAGPEVLALAEALAAPVATTLGARGLIPTTHRLSVGVAGSYSAPPANRIVNGADLVLFVGCDTGDQVTLNWRVPARGTPVVQIDADPAEIGRSYPNTTGVLGDPKASLARLTQVIGHPARDTGFAEEAARRWRRCSTATRRRPQSSDCAPR
;
A
#
# COMPACT_ATOMS: atom_id res chain seq x y z
N ALA A 1 -9.84 3.79 16.85
CA ALA A 1 -10.49 4.52 15.76
C ALA A 1 -11.96 4.72 16.07
N ASP A 2 -12.49 5.90 15.76
CA ASP A 2 -13.92 6.21 15.87
C ASP A 2 -14.73 5.27 14.94
N PRO A 3 -15.82 4.65 15.43
CA PRO A 3 -16.69 3.83 14.58
C PRO A 3 -17.18 4.52 13.31
N ALA A 4 -17.48 5.82 13.35
CA ALA A 4 -17.96 6.57 12.20
C ALA A 4 -16.86 6.73 11.12
N ASP A 5 -15.60 6.87 11.53
CA ASP A 5 -14.46 6.94 10.60
C ASP A 5 -14.23 5.60 9.91
N ILE A 6 -14.34 4.51 10.69
CA ILE A 6 -14.28 3.14 10.18
C ILE A 6 -15.37 2.92 9.14
N GLU A 7 -16.63 3.28 9.43
CA GLU A 7 -17.74 3.11 8.48
C GLU A 7 -17.52 3.86 7.16
N ARG A 8 -17.05 5.12 7.23
CA ARG A 8 -16.72 5.90 6.02
C ARG A 8 -15.58 5.26 5.22
N ALA A 9 -14.54 4.78 5.89
CA ALA A 9 -13.43 4.08 5.26
C ALA A 9 -13.89 2.76 4.61
N VAL A 10 -14.73 1.97 5.28
CA VAL A 10 -15.33 0.75 4.73
C VAL A 10 -16.17 1.05 3.49
N ALA A 11 -17.01 2.09 3.53
CA ALA A 11 -17.83 2.49 2.38
C ALA A 11 -16.96 2.88 1.17
N ALA A 12 -15.88 3.64 1.40
CA ALA A 12 -14.94 4.02 0.35
C ALA A 12 -14.22 2.80 -0.23
N LEU A 13 -13.68 1.93 0.64
CA LEU A 13 -12.96 0.73 0.24
C LEU A 13 -13.86 -0.22 -0.54
N THR A 14 -15.09 -0.48 -0.10
CA THR A 14 -16.02 -1.42 -0.74
C THR A 14 -16.56 -0.92 -2.08
N THR A 15 -16.69 0.40 -2.26
CA THR A 15 -17.14 1.01 -3.52
C THR A 15 -16.05 1.04 -4.60
N ALA A 16 -14.79 1.17 -4.19
CA ALA A 16 -13.65 1.20 -5.11
C ALA A 16 -13.46 -0.14 -5.82
N ARG A 17 -13.10 -0.14 -7.11
CA ARG A 17 -12.91 -1.38 -7.89
C ARG A 17 -11.46 -1.85 -7.88
N ARG A 18 -10.50 -0.93 -7.77
CA ARG A 18 -9.06 -1.19 -7.83
C ARG A 18 -8.38 -0.52 -6.65
N VAL A 19 -8.42 -1.21 -5.51
CA VAL A 19 -7.77 -0.74 -4.27
C VAL A 19 -6.30 -1.16 -4.27
N ALA A 20 -5.40 -0.24 -3.94
CA ALA A 20 -4.01 -0.57 -3.59
C ALA A 20 -3.70 -0.14 -2.16
N ILE A 21 -2.87 -0.90 -1.47
CA ILE A 21 -2.45 -0.60 -0.09
C ILE A 21 -0.98 -0.17 -0.11
N VAL A 22 -0.67 0.93 0.58
CA VAL A 22 0.70 1.38 0.84
C VAL A 22 0.92 1.38 2.35
N ALA A 23 1.70 0.41 2.84
CA ALA A 23 2.02 0.28 4.26
C ALA A 23 3.34 0.98 4.58
N GLY A 24 3.31 1.90 5.54
CA GLY A 24 4.45 2.70 5.97
C GLY A 24 5.01 2.30 7.32
N ASP A 25 5.94 3.12 7.78
CA ASP A 25 6.74 2.90 8.98
C ASP A 25 5.91 2.82 10.27
N GLY A 26 4.78 3.55 10.34
CA GLY A 26 3.83 3.45 11.44
C GLY A 26 3.12 2.08 11.48
N ALA A 27 2.82 1.49 10.32
CA ALA A 27 2.29 0.13 10.27
C ALA A 27 3.34 -0.91 10.70
N ALA A 28 4.61 -0.67 10.38
CA ALA A 28 5.71 -1.52 10.81
C ALA A 28 5.96 -1.41 12.32
N ALA A 29 5.94 -0.19 12.87
CA ALA A 29 6.09 0.06 14.31
C ALA A 29 4.95 -0.56 15.13
N SER A 30 3.74 -0.64 14.56
CA SER A 30 2.57 -1.28 15.16
C SER A 30 2.55 -2.82 14.95
N GLU A 31 3.53 -3.39 14.24
CA GLU A 31 3.60 -4.80 13.87
C GLU A 31 2.33 -5.29 13.14
N ALA A 32 1.76 -4.45 12.27
CA ALA A 32 0.47 -4.66 11.62
C ALA A 32 0.53 -5.57 10.36
N GLY A 33 1.62 -6.33 10.18
CA GLY A 33 1.83 -7.15 8.98
C GLY A 33 0.72 -8.17 8.70
N PRO A 34 0.30 -8.97 9.71
CA PRO A 34 -0.83 -9.89 9.56
C PRO A 34 -2.14 -9.20 9.18
N GLU A 35 -2.43 -8.04 9.77
CA GLU A 35 -3.66 -7.29 9.55
C GLU A 35 -3.68 -6.62 8.16
N VAL A 36 -2.52 -6.12 7.70
CA VAL A 36 -2.34 -5.64 6.32
C VAL A 36 -2.63 -6.76 5.33
N LEU A 37 -2.11 -7.97 5.57
CA LEU A 37 -2.36 -9.12 4.69
C LEU A 37 -3.83 -9.54 4.72
N ALA A 38 -4.44 -9.66 5.89
CA ALA A 38 -5.84 -10.06 6.01
C ALA A 38 -6.76 -9.11 5.23
N LEU A 39 -6.54 -7.79 5.37
CA LEU A 39 -7.30 -6.79 4.62
C LEU A 39 -7.00 -6.85 3.12
N ALA A 40 -5.72 -7.01 2.75
CA ALA A 40 -5.31 -7.12 1.35
C ALA A 40 -5.97 -8.33 0.66
N GLU A 41 -6.07 -9.47 1.34
CA GLU A 41 -6.72 -10.65 0.83
C GLU A 41 -8.23 -10.48 0.70
N ALA A 42 -8.89 -9.89 1.71
CA ALA A 42 -10.32 -9.58 1.67
C ALA A 42 -10.69 -8.62 0.52
N LEU A 43 -9.80 -7.68 0.20
CA LEU A 43 -10.03 -6.69 -0.85
C LEU A 43 -9.47 -7.09 -2.22
N ALA A 44 -8.76 -8.22 -2.32
CA ALA A 44 -7.91 -8.56 -3.47
C ALA A 44 -7.03 -7.37 -3.89
N ALA A 45 -6.39 -6.70 -2.92
CA ALA A 45 -5.62 -5.49 -3.12
C ALA A 45 -4.10 -5.78 -3.13
N PRO A 46 -3.34 -5.33 -4.15
CA PRO A 46 -1.88 -5.36 -4.09
C PRO A 46 -1.36 -4.44 -2.97
N VAL A 47 -0.27 -4.88 -2.32
CA VAL A 47 0.37 -4.20 -1.21
C VAL A 47 1.77 -3.76 -1.61
N ALA A 48 1.98 -2.45 -1.60
CA ALA A 48 3.30 -1.84 -1.61
C ALA A 48 3.70 -1.43 -0.17
N THR A 49 5.00 -1.36 0.09
CA THR A 49 5.52 -0.82 1.36
C THR A 49 6.30 0.46 1.11
N THR A 50 6.51 1.27 2.15
CA THR A 50 7.62 2.23 2.16
C THR A 50 8.95 1.48 2.24
N LEU A 51 10.05 2.22 2.10
CA LEU A 51 11.38 1.64 2.24
C LEU A 51 11.63 1.13 3.67
N GLY A 52 11.22 1.88 4.70
CA GLY A 52 11.43 1.48 6.09
C GLY A 52 10.43 0.44 6.60
N ALA A 53 9.25 0.31 5.96
CA ALA A 53 8.33 -0.81 6.17
C ALA A 53 8.63 -2.04 5.30
N ARG A 54 9.77 -2.06 4.59
CA ARG A 54 10.15 -3.20 3.76
C ARG A 54 10.33 -4.45 4.63
N GLY A 55 9.56 -5.48 4.32
CA GLY A 55 9.57 -6.73 5.09
C GLY A 55 8.45 -6.84 6.12
N LEU A 56 7.59 -5.81 6.26
CA LEU A 56 6.37 -5.89 7.05
C LEU A 56 5.46 -7.06 6.61
N ILE A 57 5.45 -7.36 5.32
CA ILE A 57 4.81 -8.55 4.76
C ILE A 57 5.84 -9.41 4.02
N PRO A 58 5.61 -10.74 3.88
CA PRO A 58 6.50 -11.60 3.11
C PRO A 58 6.61 -11.12 1.66
N THR A 59 7.83 -10.86 1.19
CA THR A 59 8.07 -10.38 -0.18
C THR A 59 7.74 -11.42 -1.26
N THR A 60 7.55 -12.68 -0.85
CA THR A 60 7.10 -13.79 -1.70
C THR A 60 5.59 -13.87 -1.82
N HIS A 61 4.83 -13.11 -1.04
CA HIS A 61 3.38 -13.13 -1.05
C HIS A 61 2.83 -12.67 -2.40
N ARG A 62 1.75 -13.29 -2.88
CA ARG A 62 1.18 -13.03 -4.23
C ARG A 62 0.73 -11.58 -4.43
N LEU A 63 0.32 -10.91 -3.34
CA LEU A 63 -0.12 -9.51 -3.34
C LEU A 63 1.01 -8.51 -3.03
N SER A 64 2.22 -8.97 -2.68
CA SER A 64 3.34 -8.06 -2.44
C SER A 64 3.88 -7.54 -3.78
N VAL A 65 3.89 -6.21 -3.94
CA VAL A 65 4.36 -5.54 -5.17
C VAL A 65 5.59 -4.66 -4.96
N GLY A 66 6.28 -4.85 -3.84
CA GLY A 66 7.55 -4.19 -3.54
C GLY A 66 7.40 -2.84 -2.83
N VAL A 67 8.41 -1.99 -3.00
CA VAL A 67 8.49 -0.68 -2.35
C VAL A 67 7.96 0.40 -3.28
N ALA A 68 7.10 1.30 -2.79
CA ALA A 68 6.62 2.49 -3.49
C ALA A 68 7.52 3.71 -3.24
N GLY A 69 7.45 4.70 -4.13
CA GLY A 69 8.15 5.99 -3.99
C GLY A 69 9.39 6.15 -4.86
N SER A 70 10.30 7.04 -4.45
CA SER A 70 11.49 7.43 -5.18
C SER A 70 12.53 6.30 -5.32
N TYR A 71 12.63 5.45 -4.30
CA TYR A 71 13.55 4.30 -4.28
C TYR A 71 12.89 2.99 -4.77
N SER A 72 11.74 3.10 -5.45
CA SER A 72 10.95 1.96 -5.89
C SER A 72 11.53 1.21 -7.09
N ALA A 73 11.09 -0.03 -7.24
CA ALA A 73 11.15 -0.68 -8.54
C ALA A 73 10.04 -0.11 -9.45
N PRO A 74 10.30 0.15 -10.75
CA PRO A 74 9.32 0.74 -11.67
C PRO A 74 7.89 0.16 -11.67
N PRO A 75 7.64 -1.15 -11.52
CA PRO A 75 6.28 -1.67 -11.48
C PRO A 75 5.47 -1.25 -10.24
N ALA A 76 6.10 -1.02 -9.08
CA ALA A 76 5.39 -0.72 -7.83
C ALA A 76 4.57 0.58 -7.96
N ASN A 77 5.24 1.68 -8.36
CA ASN A 77 4.59 2.97 -8.59
C ASN A 77 3.51 2.90 -9.68
N ARG A 78 3.74 2.13 -10.75
CA ARG A 78 2.74 1.94 -11.82
C ARG A 78 1.51 1.16 -11.36
N ILE A 79 1.69 0.22 -10.44
CA ILE A 79 0.59 -0.56 -9.86
C ILE A 79 -0.23 0.36 -8.96
N VAL A 80 0.41 1.10 -8.04
CA VAL A 80 -0.30 2.04 -7.15
C VAL A 80 -1.02 3.12 -7.96
N ASN A 81 -0.42 3.65 -9.03
CA ASN A 81 -1.09 4.60 -9.94
C ASN A 81 -2.23 4.00 -10.76
N GLY A 82 -2.32 2.67 -10.89
CA GLY A 82 -3.44 2.00 -11.53
C GLY A 82 -4.66 1.86 -10.63
N ALA A 83 -4.53 2.17 -9.34
CA ALA A 83 -5.61 2.10 -8.37
C ALA A 83 -6.59 3.26 -8.55
N ASP A 84 -7.88 2.98 -8.33
CA ASP A 84 -8.91 4.02 -8.22
C ASP A 84 -9.13 4.49 -6.77
N LEU A 85 -8.55 3.80 -5.80
CA LEU A 85 -8.43 4.23 -4.41
C LEU A 85 -7.13 3.68 -3.80
N VAL A 86 -6.43 4.50 -3.01
CA VAL A 86 -5.25 4.06 -2.27
C VAL A 86 -5.49 4.14 -0.77
N LEU A 87 -5.17 3.05 -0.07
CA LEU A 87 -5.15 2.98 1.38
C LEU A 87 -3.72 3.15 1.87
N PHE A 88 -3.42 4.30 2.50
CA PHE A 88 -2.19 4.50 3.25
C PHE A 88 -2.37 4.03 4.68
N VAL A 89 -1.39 3.27 5.18
CA VAL A 89 -1.40 2.73 6.55
C VAL A 89 -0.12 3.15 7.26
N GLY A 90 -0.24 3.98 8.29
CA GLY A 90 0.87 4.45 9.12
C GLY A 90 2.00 5.03 8.28
N CYS A 91 1.69 6.04 7.47
CA CYS A 91 2.58 6.54 6.44
C CYS A 91 2.56 8.07 6.41
N ASP A 92 3.74 8.67 6.44
CA ASP A 92 3.94 10.13 6.37
C ASP A 92 3.54 10.76 5.03
N THR A 93 3.20 9.92 4.02
CA THR A 93 2.85 10.32 2.66
C THR A 93 3.81 11.37 2.05
N GLY A 94 5.07 11.36 2.48
CA GLY A 94 6.06 12.36 2.08
C GLY A 94 6.43 12.26 0.59
N ASP A 95 7.22 13.22 0.13
CA ASP A 95 7.74 13.29 -1.25
C ASP A 95 8.47 11.99 -1.66
N GLN A 96 9.25 11.41 -0.75
CA GLN A 96 10.00 10.19 -1.02
C GLN A 96 9.10 8.97 -1.16
N VAL A 97 8.03 8.87 -0.36
CA VAL A 97 7.08 7.76 -0.42
C VAL A 97 6.16 7.87 -1.64
N THR A 98 5.82 9.09 -2.02
CA THR A 98 4.80 9.37 -3.05
C THR A 98 5.37 9.76 -4.41
N LEU A 99 6.70 9.68 -4.58
CA LEU A 99 7.40 10.12 -5.78
C LEU A 99 7.05 11.58 -6.13
N ASN A 100 7.30 12.50 -5.20
CA ASN A 100 6.92 13.91 -5.30
C ASN A 100 5.41 14.09 -5.57
N TRP A 101 4.57 13.40 -4.80
CA TRP A 101 3.09 13.42 -4.91
C TRP A 101 2.56 13.07 -6.30
N ARG A 102 3.27 12.18 -7.00
CA ARG A 102 2.86 11.59 -8.29
C ARG A 102 2.24 10.20 -8.13
N VAL A 103 2.30 9.65 -6.91
CA VAL A 103 1.78 8.33 -6.55
C VAL A 103 1.01 8.42 -5.23
N PRO A 104 -0.32 8.24 -5.23
CA PRO A 104 -1.19 7.94 -6.38
C PRO A 104 -1.32 9.07 -7.42
N ALA A 105 -2.03 8.76 -8.51
CA ALA A 105 -2.41 9.75 -9.51
C ALA A 105 -3.18 10.91 -8.85
N ARG A 106 -3.00 12.13 -9.38
CA ARG A 106 -3.68 13.31 -8.85
C ARG A 106 -5.20 13.13 -8.91
N GLY A 107 -5.86 13.43 -7.80
CA GLY A 107 -7.32 13.32 -7.66
C GLY A 107 -7.83 11.93 -7.25
N THR A 108 -6.96 10.91 -7.21
CA THR A 108 -7.33 9.59 -6.66
C THR A 108 -7.76 9.73 -5.20
N PRO A 109 -8.95 9.23 -4.83
CA PRO A 109 -9.38 9.14 -3.44
C PRO A 109 -8.41 8.35 -2.58
N VAL A 110 -8.20 8.82 -1.36
CA VAL A 110 -7.29 8.21 -0.40
C VAL A 110 -8.05 7.85 0.87
N VAL A 111 -7.77 6.67 1.41
CA VAL A 111 -8.07 6.35 2.80
C VAL A 111 -6.73 6.34 3.54
N GLN A 112 -6.66 7.01 4.68
CA GLN A 112 -5.41 7.09 5.46
C GLN A 112 -5.68 6.69 6.90
N ILE A 113 -4.97 5.68 7.37
CA ILE A 113 -4.95 5.26 8.77
C ILE A 113 -3.65 5.75 9.36
N ASP A 114 -3.71 6.59 10.38
CA ASP A 114 -2.52 7.04 11.09
C ASP A 114 -2.83 7.28 12.57
N ALA A 115 -1.80 7.12 13.42
CA ALA A 115 -1.89 7.45 14.83
C ALA A 115 -1.65 8.94 15.08
N ASP A 116 -0.93 9.62 14.18
CA ASP A 116 -0.71 11.06 14.24
C ASP A 116 -1.79 11.81 13.43
N PRO A 117 -2.64 12.64 14.08
CA PRO A 117 -3.63 13.44 13.37
C PRO A 117 -3.01 14.46 12.39
N ALA A 118 -1.75 14.87 12.59
CA ALA A 118 -1.08 15.82 11.71
C ALA A 118 -0.76 15.24 10.32
N GLU A 119 -0.71 13.91 10.19
CA GLU A 119 -0.43 13.23 8.93
C GLU A 119 -1.68 13.03 8.07
N ILE A 120 -2.86 12.93 8.70
CA ILE A 120 -4.12 12.66 8.01
C ILE A 120 -4.48 13.82 7.09
N GLY A 121 -4.50 13.55 5.77
CA GLY A 121 -4.89 14.52 4.76
C GLY A 121 -3.85 15.62 4.49
N ARG A 122 -2.64 15.52 5.08
CA ARG A 122 -1.55 16.47 4.89
C ARG A 122 -1.12 16.61 3.43
N SER A 123 -1.00 15.48 2.74
CA SER A 123 -0.51 15.41 1.36
C SER A 123 -1.61 15.24 0.32
N TYR A 124 -2.76 14.69 0.71
CA TYR A 124 -3.86 14.35 -0.18
C TYR A 124 -5.17 14.96 0.33
N PRO A 125 -5.76 15.95 -0.35
CA PRO A 125 -6.97 16.63 0.13
C PRO A 125 -8.23 15.74 0.06
N ASN A 126 -8.27 14.75 -0.84
CA ASN A 126 -9.39 13.80 -0.96
C ASN A 126 -9.21 12.59 -0.03
N THR A 127 -8.98 12.85 1.27
CA THR A 127 -8.64 11.81 2.25
C THR A 127 -9.80 11.51 3.19
N THR A 128 -10.18 10.24 3.27
CA THR A 128 -10.96 9.69 4.38
C THR A 128 -9.99 9.21 5.45
N GLY A 129 -9.86 10.00 6.52
CA GLY A 129 -8.97 9.72 7.64
C GLY A 129 -9.58 8.74 8.65
N VAL A 130 -8.74 7.86 9.19
CA VAL A 130 -9.04 7.01 10.34
C VAL A 130 -7.94 7.23 11.37
N LEU A 131 -8.26 7.99 12.43
CA LEU A 131 -7.31 8.26 13.51
C LEU A 131 -7.23 7.07 14.46
N GLY A 132 -6.04 6.51 14.61
CA GLY A 132 -5.76 5.47 15.59
C GLY A 132 -4.58 4.58 15.23
N ASP A 133 -4.27 3.66 16.14
CA ASP A 133 -3.24 2.64 15.92
C ASP A 133 -3.54 1.84 14.62
N PRO A 134 -2.54 1.71 13.71
CA PRO A 134 -2.73 1.01 12.44
C PRO A 134 -3.21 -0.43 12.58
N LYS A 135 -2.63 -1.21 13.50
CA LYS A 135 -2.98 -2.62 13.71
C LYS A 135 -4.42 -2.78 14.18
N ALA A 136 -4.80 -2.06 15.24
CA ALA A 136 -6.16 -2.12 15.78
C ALA A 136 -7.20 -1.63 14.76
N SER A 137 -6.87 -0.58 13.99
CA SER A 137 -7.77 -0.02 12.98
C SER A 137 -7.95 -0.96 11.78
N LEU A 138 -6.88 -1.59 11.30
CA LEU A 138 -6.95 -2.60 10.23
C LEU A 138 -7.73 -3.85 10.64
N ALA A 139 -7.53 -4.33 11.86
CA ALA A 139 -8.30 -5.46 12.39
C ALA A 139 -9.80 -5.15 12.40
N ARG A 140 -10.16 -3.93 12.84
CA ARG A 140 -11.55 -3.49 12.86
C ARG A 140 -12.13 -3.32 11.45
N LEU A 141 -11.39 -2.72 10.52
CA LEU A 141 -11.80 -2.59 9.12
C LEU A 141 -12.06 -3.96 8.49
N THR A 142 -11.14 -4.90 8.66
CA THR A 142 -11.27 -6.26 8.13
C THR A 142 -12.51 -6.96 8.67
N GLN A 143 -12.77 -6.83 9.97
CA GLN A 143 -13.96 -7.40 10.60
C GLN A 143 -15.27 -6.84 10.02
N VAL A 144 -15.33 -5.53 9.76
CA VAL A 144 -16.55 -4.88 9.25
C VAL A 144 -16.73 -5.14 7.74
N ILE A 145 -15.64 -5.16 6.97
CA ILE A 145 -15.66 -5.46 5.53
C ILE A 145 -16.07 -6.91 5.28
N GLY A 146 -15.60 -7.85 6.11
CA GLY A 146 -15.78 -9.27 5.88
C GLY A 146 -15.06 -9.72 4.61
N HIS A 147 -15.74 -10.51 3.77
CA HIS A 147 -15.19 -11.05 2.52
C HIS A 147 -16.14 -10.75 1.35
N PRO A 148 -16.18 -9.50 0.86
CA PRO A 148 -17.03 -9.16 -0.27
C PRO A 148 -16.59 -9.90 -1.53
N ALA A 149 -17.53 -10.23 -2.41
CA ALA A 149 -17.17 -10.69 -3.75
C ALA A 149 -16.44 -9.55 -4.50
N ARG A 150 -15.22 -9.82 -4.94
CA ARG A 150 -14.34 -8.83 -5.58
C ARG A 150 -13.80 -9.35 -6.90
N ASP A 151 -13.60 -8.43 -7.85
CA ASP A 151 -12.81 -8.72 -9.04
C ASP A 151 -11.32 -8.82 -8.64
N THR A 152 -10.71 -9.97 -8.94
CA THR A 152 -9.28 -10.23 -8.68
C THR A 152 -8.37 -9.74 -9.79
N GLY A 153 -8.93 -9.25 -10.91
CA GLY A 153 -8.20 -8.87 -12.12
C GLY A 153 -7.08 -7.86 -11.85
N PHE A 154 -7.31 -6.88 -10.98
CA PHE A 154 -6.29 -5.89 -10.62
C PHE A 154 -5.13 -6.50 -9.82
N ALA A 155 -5.42 -7.29 -8.78
CA ALA A 155 -4.39 -7.99 -8.01
C ALA A 155 -3.58 -8.96 -8.88
N GLU A 156 -4.24 -9.71 -9.77
CA GLU A 156 -3.56 -10.62 -10.66
C GLU A 156 -2.67 -9.89 -11.67
N GLU A 157 -3.15 -8.78 -12.24
CA GLU A 157 -2.35 -7.94 -13.12
C GLU A 157 -1.14 -7.37 -12.40
N ALA A 158 -1.33 -6.84 -11.20
CA ALA A 158 -0.28 -6.32 -10.34
C ALA A 158 0.79 -7.40 -10.06
N ALA A 159 0.34 -8.60 -9.68
CA ALA A 159 1.22 -9.73 -9.42
C ALA A 159 1.99 -10.18 -10.69
N ARG A 160 1.33 -10.21 -11.85
CA ARG A 160 1.99 -10.51 -13.15
C ARG A 160 3.05 -9.46 -13.49
N ARG A 161 2.73 -8.17 -13.35
CA ARG A 161 3.67 -7.06 -13.60
C ARG A 161 4.88 -7.13 -12.66
N TRP A 162 4.63 -7.39 -11.37
CA TRP A 162 5.69 -7.55 -10.37
C TRP A 162 6.61 -8.74 -10.68
N ARG A 163 6.05 -9.92 -10.94
CA ARG A 163 6.82 -11.14 -11.29
C ARG A 163 7.73 -10.95 -12.50
N ARG A 164 7.25 -10.26 -13.55
CA ARG A 164 8.07 -9.99 -14.75
C ARG A 164 9.31 -9.15 -14.43
N CYS A 165 9.18 -8.15 -13.55
CA CYS A 165 10.29 -7.28 -13.20
C CYS A 165 11.26 -7.94 -12.20
N SER A 166 10.74 -8.69 -11.23
CA SER A 166 11.56 -9.34 -10.20
C SER A 166 12.40 -10.49 -10.77
N THR A 167 11.90 -11.19 -11.79
CA THR A 167 12.65 -12.22 -12.53
C THR A 167 13.70 -11.62 -13.48
N ALA A 168 13.40 -10.51 -14.14
CA ALA A 168 14.37 -9.79 -14.98
C ALA A 168 15.57 -9.25 -14.18
N THR A 169 15.34 -8.80 -12.94
CA THR A 169 16.39 -8.27 -12.07
C THR A 169 17.33 -9.38 -11.55
N ARG A 170 16.84 -10.61 -11.35
CA ARG A 170 17.67 -11.78 -10.99
C ARG A 170 18.59 -12.26 -12.12
N ARG A 171 18.33 -11.84 -13.37
CA ARG A 171 19.11 -12.24 -14.55
C ARG A 171 20.23 -11.27 -14.93
N ARG A 172 20.48 -10.20 -14.16
CA ARG A 172 21.74 -9.46 -14.30
C ARG A 172 22.83 -10.22 -13.54
N PRO A 173 23.79 -10.89 -14.20
CA PRO A 173 25.00 -11.30 -13.49
C PRO A 173 25.64 -10.03 -12.93
N GLN A 174 26.06 -10.08 -11.66
CA GLN A 174 26.99 -9.12 -11.11
C GLN A 174 28.29 -9.25 -11.92
N SER A 175 28.43 -8.49 -13.00
CA SER A 175 29.73 -8.30 -13.62
C SER A 175 30.55 -7.45 -12.66
N SER A 176 31.35 -8.13 -11.85
CA SER A 176 32.48 -7.59 -11.13
C SER A 176 33.48 -7.04 -12.15
N ASP A 177 33.38 -5.75 -12.46
CA ASP A 177 34.49 -5.01 -13.08
C ASP A 177 34.45 -3.56 -12.59
N CYS A 178 34.92 -3.39 -11.37
CA CYS A 178 35.47 -2.14 -10.86
C CYS A 178 36.80 -2.50 -10.20
N ALA A 179 37.82 -2.72 -11.03
CA ALA A 179 39.20 -2.64 -10.58
C ALA A 179 39.60 -1.15 -10.56
N PRO A 180 40.06 -0.60 -9.41
CA PRO A 180 40.59 0.75 -9.39
C PRO A 180 41.95 0.78 -10.11
N ARG A 181 42.17 1.83 -10.90
CA ARG A 181 43.50 2.23 -11.38
C ARG A 181 44.15 3.15 -10.35
#